data_AF-A0A949JNF0-F1
#
_entry.id   AF-A0A949JNF0-F1
#
_cell.length_a   1.000
_cell.length_b   1.000
_cell.length_c   1.000
_cell.angle_alpha   90.00
_cell.angle_beta   90.00
_cell.angle_gamma   90.00
#
_symmetry.space_group_name_H-M   'P 1'
#
loop_
_entity.id
_entity.type
_entity.pdbx_description
1 polymer ?
#
loop_
_entity_poly.entity_id
_entity_poly.type
_entity_poly.pdbx_seq_one_letter_code
_entity_poly.pdbx_strand_id
1 'polypeptide(L)' 'MTVTEKIIEHIHRLPEPIQIEVLDFVEYLENKAEAEERREWSSFSLSQSLRDMETEAPSYSEKDLKDVFT' A
#
# COMPACT_ATOMS: atom_id res chain seq x y z
N MET A 1 15.35 4.71 -27.80
CA MET A 1 14.13 3.95 -27.48
C MET A 1 13.93 3.89 -25.99
N THR A 2 12.78 4.34 -25.50
CA THR A 2 12.35 4.18 -24.11
C THR A 2 11.88 2.76 -23.84
N VAL A 3 11.71 2.39 -22.56
CA VAL A 3 11.15 1.09 -22.18
C VAL A 3 9.71 0.95 -22.70
N THR A 4 8.92 2.03 -22.61
CA THR A 4 7.55 2.10 -23.14
C THR A 4 7.50 1.82 -24.64
N GLU A 5 8.39 2.44 -25.42
CA GLU A 5 8.44 2.23 -26.87
C GLU A 5 8.74 0.76 -27.23
N LYS A 6 9.63 0.09 -26.48
CA LYS A 6 9.93 -1.33 -26.67
C LYS A 6 8.72 -2.21 -26.33
N ILE A 7 8.01 -1.91 -25.25
CA ILE A 7 6.82 -2.67 -24.83
C ILE A 7 5.74 -2.60 -25.92
N ILE A 8 5.46 -1.42 -26.44
CA ILE A 8 4.46 -1.21 -27.52
C ILE A 8 4.84 -2.03 -28.77
N GLU A 9 6.12 -2.03 -29.14
CA GLU A 9 6.62 -2.80 -30.30
C GLU A 9 6.47 -4.32 -30.10
N HIS A 10 6.60 -4.82 -28.87
CA HIS A 10 6.35 -6.23 -28.55
C HIS A 10 4.86 -6.56 -28.56
N ILE A 11 4.01 -5.70 -27.99
CA ILE A 11 2.55 -5.88 -27.95
C ILE A 11 1.98 -5.99 -29.38
N HIS A 12 2.41 -5.12 -30.29
CA HIS A 12 1.93 -5.16 -31.68
C HIS A 12 2.30 -6.43 -32.45
N ARG A 13 3.26 -7.23 -31.96
CA ARG A 13 3.63 -8.52 -32.57
C ARG A 13 2.79 -9.69 -32.03
N LEU A 14 2.06 -9.48 -30.95
CA LEU A 14 1.24 -10.51 -30.32
C LEU A 14 -0.15 -10.56 -30.95
N PRO A 15 -0.78 -11.74 -31.03
CA PRO A 15 -2.18 -11.85 -31.44
C PRO A 15 -3.11 -11.28 -30.35
N GLU A 16 -4.27 -10.78 -30.76
CA GLU A 16 -5.25 -10.10 -29.90
C GLU A 16 -5.59 -10.85 -28.58
N PRO A 17 -5.80 -12.19 -28.56
CA PRO A 17 -6.07 -12.89 -27.31
C PRO A 17 -4.95 -12.75 -26.26
N ILE A 18 -3.70 -12.69 -26.71
CA ILE A 18 -2.54 -12.53 -25.83
C ILE A 18 -2.36 -11.05 -25.45
N GLN A 19 -2.78 -10.11 -26.28
CA GLN A 19 -2.80 -8.69 -25.91
C GLN A 19 -3.78 -8.42 -24.76
N ILE A 20 -4.91 -9.16 -24.69
CA ILE A 20 -5.85 -9.10 -23.57
C ILE A 20 -5.17 -9.52 -22.27
N GLU A 21 -4.42 -10.63 -22.28
CA GLU A 21 -3.67 -11.07 -21.09
C GLU A 21 -2.63 -10.03 -20.65
N VAL A 22 -1.99 -9.34 -21.60
CA VAL A 22 -1.07 -8.24 -21.28
C VAL A 22 -1.81 -7.06 -20.64
N LEU A 23 -3.00 -6.72 -21.14
CA LEU A 23 -3.83 -5.66 -20.56
C LEU A 23 -4.22 -6.00 -19.11
N ASP A 24 -4.72 -7.21 -18.87
CA ASP A 24 -5.07 -7.68 -17.52
C ASP A 24 -3.87 -7.57 -16.56
N PHE A 25 -2.67 -7.90 -17.04
CA PHE A 25 -1.46 -7.80 -16.23
C PHE A 25 -1.06 -6.34 -15.95
N VAL A 26 -1.22 -5.43 -16.90
CA VAL A 26 -0.96 -4.00 -16.69
C VAL A 26 -1.93 -3.43 -15.65
N GLU A 27 -3.24 -3.71 -15.77
CA GLU A 27 -4.24 -3.27 -14.81
C GLU A 27 -3.96 -3.83 -13.40
N TYR A 28 -3.49 -5.07 -13.31
CA TYR A 28 -3.04 -5.64 -12.05
C TYR A 28 -1.86 -4.87 -11.45
N LEU A 29 -0.86 -4.51 -12.26
CA LEU A 29 0.31 -3.77 -11.79
C LEU A 29 -0.05 -2.35 -11.32
N GLU A 30 -0.97 -1.68 -12.01
CA GLU A 30 -1.49 -0.37 -11.60
C GLU A 30 -2.16 -0.45 -10.23
N ASN A 31 -3.07 -1.41 -10.05
CA ASN A 31 -3.75 -1.65 -8.76
C ASN A 31 -2.76 -2.02 -7.64
N LYS A 32 -1.72 -2.80 -7.97
CA LYS A 32 -0.68 -3.19 -7.02
C LYS A 32 0.14 -1.98 -6.58
N ALA A 33 0.54 -1.11 -7.50
CA ALA A 33 1.30 0.09 -7.20
C ALA A 33 0.52 1.02 -6.25
N GLU A 34 -0.77 1.24 -6.51
CA GLU A 34 -1.63 2.01 -5.58
C GLU A 34 -1.77 1.35 -4.21
N ALA A 35 -1.88 0.02 -4.16
CA ALA A 35 -2.00 -0.71 -2.91
C ALA A 35 -0.72 -0.62 -2.07
N GLU A 36 0.45 -0.67 -2.72
CA GLU A 36 1.75 -0.47 -2.07
C GLU A 36 1.89 0.97 -1.56
N GLU A 37 1.56 1.99 -2.38
CA GLU A 37 1.55 3.39 -1.95
C GLU A 37 0.63 3.62 -0.73
N ARG A 38 -0.58 3.05 -0.75
CA ARG A 38 -1.50 3.11 0.41
C ARG A 38 -0.92 2.45 1.66
N ARG A 39 -0.19 1.34 1.52
CA ARG A 39 0.47 0.67 2.66
C ARG A 39 1.61 1.50 3.22
N GLU A 40 2.44 2.08 2.35
CA GLU A 40 3.51 2.99 2.75
C GLU A 40 2.96 4.24 3.44
N TRP A 41 1.87 4.80 2.93
CA TRP A 41 1.19 5.92 3.56
C TRP A 41 0.62 5.55 4.93
N SER A 42 -0.02 4.39 5.06
CA SER A 42 -0.58 3.91 6.33
C SER A 42 0.50 3.68 7.39
N SER A 43 1.64 3.08 7.02
CA SER A 43 2.75 2.86 7.95
C SER A 43 3.41 4.17 8.38
N PHE A 44 3.60 5.10 7.44
CA PHE A 44 4.09 6.45 7.74
C PHE A 44 3.14 7.17 8.69
N SER A 45 1.85 7.25 8.37
CA SER A 45 0.86 7.93 9.20
C SER A 45 0.81 7.37 10.62
N LEU A 46 0.84 6.05 10.79
CA LEU A 46 0.87 5.42 12.11
C LEU A 46 2.14 5.80 12.89
N SER A 47 3.31 5.74 12.24
CA SER A 47 4.57 6.12 12.87
C SER A 47 4.59 7.59 13.32
N GLN A 48 3.97 8.48 12.54
CA GLN A 48 3.88 9.90 12.90
C GLN A 48 2.89 10.13 14.04
N SER A 49 1.73 9.45 14.06
CA SER A 49 0.76 9.57 15.16
C SER A 49 1.30 9.03 16.49
N LEU A 50 2.12 7.99 16.48
CA LEU A 50 2.72 7.42 17.69
C LEU A 50 3.94 8.17 18.20
N ARG A 51 4.61 8.97 17.36
CA ARG A 51 5.82 9.73 17.73
C ARG A 51 5.57 10.69 18.88
N ASP A 52 4.43 11.36 18.92
CA ASP A 52 4.11 12.30 19.99
C ASP A 52 3.72 11.58 21.31
N MET A 53 3.16 10.37 21.21
CA MET A 53 2.83 9.52 22.37
C MET A 53 4.05 8.93 23.07
N GLU A 54 5.19 8.77 22.38
CA GLU A 54 6.42 8.18 22.95
C GLU A 54 6.99 9.01 24.11
N THR A 55 6.80 10.33 24.06
CA THR A 55 7.31 11.27 25.09
C THR A 55 6.29 11.63 26.16
N GLU A 56 5.02 11.27 25.98
CA GLU A 56 3.97 11.59 26.93
C GLU A 56 3.88 10.53 28.03
N ALA A 57 3.92 10.98 29.29
CA ALA A 57 3.69 10.10 30.42
C ALA A 57 2.23 9.59 30.39
N PRO A 58 1.97 8.31 30.71
CA PRO A 58 0.61 7.78 30.73
C PRO A 58 -0.22 8.54 31.78
N SER A 59 -1.27 9.21 31.31
CA SER A 59 -2.20 9.99 32.15
C SER A 59 -3.21 9.14 32.93
N TYR A 60 -3.24 7.83 32.67
CA TYR A 60 -4.13 6.87 33.31
C TYR A 60 -3.34 5.66 33.81
N SER A 61 -3.83 5.08 34.89
CA SER A 61 -3.25 3.92 35.56
C SER A 61 -4.27 2.78 35.70
N GLU A 62 -3.81 1.59 36.07
CA GLU A 62 -4.69 0.46 36.36
C GLU A 62 -5.73 0.77 37.46
N LYS A 63 -5.45 1.76 38.32
CA LYS A 63 -6.38 2.20 39.37
C LYS A 63 -7.58 2.98 38.85
N ASP A 64 -7.53 3.43 37.60
CA ASP A 64 -8.62 4.16 36.95
C ASP A 64 -9.63 3.20 36.29
N LEU A 65 -9.35 1.89 36.27
CA LEU A 65 -10.26 0.87 35.79
C LEU A 65 -11.44 0.69 36.77
N LYS A 66 -12.67 0.87 36.26
CA LYS A 66 -13.90 0.77 37.07
C LYS A 66 -14.28 -0.65 37.45
N ASP A 67 -13.93 -1.61 36.59
CA ASP A 67 -14.20 -3.03 36.82
C ASP A 67 -12.86 -3.76 36.95
N VAL A 68 -12.65 -4.35 38.13
CA VAL A 68 -11.53 -5.26 38.39
C VAL A 68 -12.14 -6.65 38.48
N PHE A 69 -11.97 -7.44 37.42
CA PHE A 69 -12.39 -8.84 37.44
C PHE A 69 -11.43 -9.60 38.37
N THR A 70 -11.97 -10.01 39.52
CA THR A 70 -11.30 -10.88 40.49
C THR A 70 -11.88 -12.28 40.38
#